data_AF-A0A8D8HIV3-F1
#
_entry.id   AF-A0A8D8HIV3-F1
#
_cell.length_a   1.000
_cell.length_b   1.000
_cell.length_c   1.000
_cell.angle_alpha   90.00
_cell.angle_beta   90.00
_cell.angle_gamma   90.00
#
_symmetry.space_group_name_H-M   'P 1'
#
loop_
_entity.id
_entity.type
_entity.pdbx_description
1 polymer ?
#
loop_
_entity_poly.entity_id
_entity_poly.type
_entity_poly.pdbx_seq_one_letter_code
_entity_poly.pdbx_strand_id
1 'polypeptide(L)'
;YAFTESSEKIEVRFNTKNSTVSFRKRIMFAWDEDQSQALTDEPITNLNMVALAAANRGRHSGYTMQRGISFTLFSFGQKVFVTKPASELLFDGYPEPLIKGLEDVMSFIGEDMGLDGRFSWFHTLNGTKKAYGYFNMDTGSDDSSQYG
;
A
#
# COMPACT_ATOMS: atom_id res chain seq x y z
N TYR A 1 9.83 -14.36 -8.16
CA TYR A 1 8.46 -14.12 -7.69
C TYR A 1 7.65 -13.62 -8.86
N ALA A 2 6.75 -14.44 -9.39
CA ALA A 2 5.85 -14.07 -10.48
C ALA A 2 4.41 -14.04 -9.96
N PHE A 3 3.69 -13.00 -10.33
CA PHE A 3 2.27 -12.84 -10.05
C PHE A 3 1.56 -12.57 -11.36
N THR A 4 0.46 -13.27 -11.60
CA THR A 4 -0.45 -12.97 -12.71
C THR A 4 -1.30 -11.76 -12.32
N GLU A 5 -1.14 -10.68 -13.07
CA GLU A 5 -1.99 -9.49 -12.94
C GLU A 5 -3.28 -9.69 -13.75
N SER A 6 -4.42 -9.57 -13.08
CA SER A 6 -5.72 -9.46 -13.74
C SER A 6 -6.34 -8.10 -13.46
N SER A 7 -6.76 -7.41 -14.51
CA SER A 7 -7.32 -6.07 -14.43
C SER A 7 -8.76 -6.06 -14.91
N GLU A 8 -9.64 -5.44 -14.12
CA GLU A 8 -11.06 -5.29 -14.42
C GLU A 8 -11.47 -3.81 -14.35
N LYS A 9 -12.27 -3.37 -15.32
CA LYS A 9 -12.96 -2.07 -15.26
C LYS A 9 -14.26 -2.24 -14.49
N ILE A 10 -14.39 -1.58 -13.35
CA ILE A 10 -15.57 -1.61 -12.48
C ILE A 10 -16.23 -0.24 -12.43
N GLU A 11 -17.51 -0.20 -12.06
CA GLU A 11 -18.29 1.05 -11.93
C GLU A 11 -18.29 1.88 -13.22
N VAL A 12 -18.39 1.20 -14.36
CA VAL A 12 -18.37 1.81 -15.69
C VAL A 12 -19.62 2.66 -15.91
N ARG A 13 -19.43 3.90 -16.36
CA ARG A 13 -20.47 4.86 -16.71
C ARG A 13 -20.18 5.49 -18.06
N PHE A 14 -21.13 5.39 -18.98
CA PHE A 14 -21.04 6.05 -20.28
C PHE A 14 -21.67 7.44 -20.19
N ASN A 15 -20.91 8.44 -20.62
CA ASN A 15 -21.35 9.82 -20.70
C ASN A 15 -21.67 10.16 -22.16
N THR A 16 -22.93 10.02 -22.54
CA THR A 16 -23.37 10.21 -23.95
C THR A 16 -23.32 11.66 -24.42
N LYS A 17 -23.16 12.63 -23.52
CA LYS A 17 -23.12 14.06 -23.87
C LYS A 17 -21.76 14.55 -24.36
N ASN A 18 -20.68 13.85 -24.00
CA ASN A 18 -19.30 14.22 -24.33
C ASN A 18 -18.51 13.00 -24.80
N SER A 19 -19.19 11.91 -25.17
CA SER A 19 -18.58 10.72 -25.76
C SER A 19 -17.45 10.11 -24.93
N THR A 20 -17.51 10.24 -23.59
CA THR A 20 -16.54 9.64 -22.69
C THR A 20 -17.12 8.46 -21.91
N VAL A 21 -16.23 7.59 -21.44
CA VAL A 21 -16.53 6.53 -20.48
C VAL A 21 -15.72 6.77 -19.20
N SER A 22 -16.41 6.77 -18.07
CA SER A 22 -15.78 6.84 -16.76
C SER A 22 -15.79 5.48 -16.09
N PHE A 23 -14.69 5.07 -15.48
CA PHE A 23 -14.58 3.78 -14.79
C PHE A 23 -13.53 3.83 -13.68
N ARG A 24 -13.58 2.85 -12.78
CA ARG A 24 -12.49 2.54 -11.85
C ARG A 24 -11.77 1.28 -12.30
N LYS A 25 -10.46 1.21 -12.06
CA LYS A 25 -9.67 0.00 -12.32
C LYS A 25 -9.52 -0.78 -11.02
N ARG A 26 -9.85 -2.07 -11.05
CA ARG A 26 -9.54 -3.03 -9.99
C ARG A 26 -8.48 -3.99 -10.54
N ILE A 27 -7.37 -4.11 -9.83
CA ILE A 27 -6.29 -5.03 -10.18
C ILE A 27 -6.21 -6.11 -9.11
N MET A 28 -6.10 -7.36 -9.52
CA MET A 28 -5.87 -8.49 -8.63
C MET A 28 -4.57 -9.16 -9.04
N PHE A 29 -3.77 -9.50 -8.04
CA PHE A 29 -2.51 -10.21 -8.19
C PHE A 29 -2.71 -11.63 -7.66
N ALA A 30 -2.63 -12.61 -8.54
CA ALA A 30 -2.69 -14.03 -8.20
C ALA A 30 -1.27 -14.61 -8.28
N TRP A 31 -0.91 -15.43 -7.29
CA TRP A 31 0.38 -16.11 -7.29
C TRP A 31 0.46 -17.12 -8.45
N ASP A 32 1.58 -17.10 -9.18
CA ASP A 32 1.86 -18.05 -10.27
C ASP A 32 2.84 -19.11 -9.74
N GLU A 33 2.30 -20.27 -9.34
CA GLU A 33 3.08 -21.38 -8.76
C GLU A 33 4.07 -21.99 -9.76
N ASP A 34 3.71 -22.05 -11.04
CA ASP A 34 4.50 -22.69 -12.10
C ASP A 34 5.77 -21.87 -12.42
N GLN A 35 5.66 -20.54 -12.39
CA GLN A 35 6.80 -19.64 -12.65
C GLN A 35 7.58 -19.24 -11.40
N SER A 36 7.07 -19.52 -10.19
CA SER A 36 7.63 -19.02 -8.93
C SER A 36 8.24 -20.10 -8.05
N GLN A 37 8.89 -21.11 -8.64
CA GLN A 37 9.50 -22.23 -7.90
C GLN A 37 10.24 -21.80 -6.62
N ALA A 38 9.88 -22.44 -5.51
CA ALA A 38 10.59 -22.63 -4.23
C ALA A 38 11.09 -21.40 -3.43
N LEU A 39 10.91 -20.17 -3.90
CA LEU A 39 11.53 -18.98 -3.26
C LEU A 39 10.65 -18.27 -2.22
N THR A 40 9.40 -18.70 -2.00
CA THR A 40 8.43 -18.03 -1.12
C THR A 40 8.92 -17.82 0.32
N ASP A 41 9.72 -18.75 0.84
CA ASP A 41 10.22 -18.71 2.21
C ASP A 41 11.63 -18.13 2.33
N GLU A 42 12.26 -17.69 1.23
CA GLU A 42 13.60 -17.11 1.30
C GLU A 42 13.55 -15.77 2.06
N PRO A 43 14.31 -15.63 3.16
CA PRO A 43 14.32 -14.41 3.94
C PRO A 43 15.06 -13.30 3.19
N ILE A 44 14.33 -12.24 2.84
CA ILE A 44 14.90 -11.03 2.25
C ILE A 44 15.12 -10.00 3.35
N THR A 45 16.31 -9.40 3.38
CA THR A 45 16.61 -8.27 4.26
C THR A 45 16.29 -6.97 3.54
N ASN A 46 15.38 -6.19 4.11
CA ASN A 46 14.93 -4.91 3.58
C ASN A 46 15.06 -3.82 4.65
N LEU A 47 14.99 -2.56 4.24
CA LEU A 47 14.86 -1.44 5.14
C LEU A 47 13.52 -1.54 5.90
N ASN A 48 13.56 -1.26 7.20
CA ASN A 48 12.36 -1.15 8.01
C ASN A 48 11.65 0.16 7.67
N MET A 49 10.76 0.09 6.67
CA MET A 49 10.02 1.23 6.16
C MET A 49 9.10 1.86 7.19
N VAL A 50 8.54 1.06 8.11
CA VAL A 50 7.67 1.59 9.18
C VAL A 50 8.48 2.44 10.15
N ALA A 51 9.64 1.94 10.60
CA ALA A 51 10.53 2.70 11.46
C ALA A 51 11.06 3.97 10.76
N LEU A 52 11.40 3.88 9.46
CA LEU A 52 11.84 5.03 8.68
C LEU A 52 10.73 6.08 8.54
N ALA A 53 9.51 5.68 8.18
CA ALA A 53 8.37 6.57 8.01
C ALA A 53 8.04 7.28 9.34
N ALA A 54 8.06 6.53 10.45
CA ALA A 54 7.88 7.06 11.79
C ALA A 54 8.93 8.10 12.15
N ALA A 55 10.22 7.79 11.94
CA ALA A 55 11.32 8.72 12.18
C ALA A 55 11.20 9.99 11.32
N ASN A 56 10.84 9.84 10.03
CA ASN A 56 10.65 10.96 9.12
C ASN A 56 9.47 11.85 9.53
N ARG A 57 8.36 11.26 9.99
CA ARG A 57 7.23 12.02 10.52
C ARG A 57 7.62 12.74 11.82
N GLY A 58 8.28 12.06 12.74
CA GLY A 58 8.76 12.64 13.99
C GLY A 58 9.72 13.83 13.79
N ARG A 59 10.56 13.79 12.75
CA ARG A 59 11.49 14.88 12.40
C ARG A 59 10.78 16.21 12.09
N HIS A 60 9.58 16.15 11.53
CA HIS A 60 8.81 17.33 11.13
C HIS A 60 7.68 17.67 12.12
N SER A 61 7.64 16.99 13.27
CA SER A 61 6.57 17.11 14.26
C SER A 61 6.98 17.95 15.47
N GLY A 62 6.01 18.40 16.25
CA GLY A 62 6.26 19.10 17.52
C GLY A 62 6.98 18.23 18.56
N TYR A 63 7.59 18.88 19.56
CA TYR A 63 8.44 18.22 20.57
C TYR A 63 7.80 17.00 21.23
N THR A 64 6.54 17.10 21.65
CA THR A 64 5.81 16.01 22.31
C THR A 64 5.72 14.76 21.43
N MET A 65 5.37 14.95 20.17
CA MET A 65 5.22 13.87 19.20
C MET A 65 6.58 13.26 18.81
N GLN A 66 7.60 14.10 18.63
CA GLN A 66 8.96 13.63 18.39
C GLN A 66 9.46 12.74 19.53
N ARG A 67 9.20 13.12 20.79
CA ARG A 67 9.57 12.32 21.97
C ARG A 67 8.77 11.04 22.07
N GLY A 68 7.46 11.07 21.80
CA GLY A 68 6.61 9.87 21.76
C GLY A 68 7.07 8.86 20.73
N ILE A 69 7.34 9.30 19.49
CA ILE A 69 7.87 8.44 18.43
C ILE A 69 9.25 7.88 18.81
N SER A 70 10.14 8.72 19.34
CA SER A 70 11.49 8.29 19.75
C SER A 70 11.43 7.24 20.87
N PHE A 71 10.56 7.43 21.86
CA PHE A 71 10.34 6.46 22.94
C PHE A 71 9.77 5.14 22.39
N THR A 72 8.82 5.22 21.46
CA THR A 72 8.20 4.04 20.84
C THR A 72 9.22 3.23 20.05
N LEU A 73 10.00 3.88 19.18
CA LEU A 73 11.07 3.23 18.40
C LEU A 73 12.08 2.52 19.31
N PHE A 74 12.46 3.16 20.43
CA PHE A 74 13.36 2.58 21.42
C PHE A 74 12.73 1.39 22.17
N SER A 75 11.49 1.54 22.65
CA SER A 75 10.78 0.54 23.44
C SER A 75 10.58 -0.77 22.67
N PHE A 76 10.28 -0.69 21.37
CA PHE A 76 10.12 -1.84 20.50
C PHE A 76 11.44 -2.40 19.94
N GLY A 77 12.60 -1.85 20.34
CA GLY A 77 13.91 -2.33 19.90
C GLY A 77 14.10 -2.33 18.39
N GLN A 78 13.50 -1.33 17.72
CA GLN A 78 13.39 -1.32 16.26
C GLN A 78 14.75 -1.18 15.59
N LYS A 79 14.95 -1.96 14.52
CA LYS A 79 16.18 -1.98 13.73
C LYS A 79 15.97 -1.26 12.40
N VAL A 80 17.08 -0.78 11.84
CA VAL A 80 17.10 -0.16 10.50
C VAL A 80 16.72 -1.17 9.43
N PHE A 81 17.12 -2.44 9.61
CA PHE A 81 16.81 -3.53 8.68
C PHE A 81 15.88 -4.55 9.31
N VAL A 82 15.00 -5.10 8.50
CA VAL A 82 14.08 -6.18 8.85
C VAL A 82 14.27 -7.31 7.84
N THR A 83 14.26 -8.55 8.32
CA THR A 83 14.42 -9.74 7.49
C THR A 83 13.14 -10.55 7.54
N LYS A 84 12.48 -10.74 6.39
CA LYS A 84 11.17 -11.37 6.25
C LYS A 84 11.07 -12.17 4.96
N PRO A 85 10.23 -13.22 4.90
CA PRO A 85 9.90 -13.89 3.65
C PRO A 85 9.40 -12.89 2.62
N ALA A 86 9.69 -13.15 1.34
CA ALA A 86 9.24 -12.29 0.27
C ALA A 86 7.71 -12.18 0.18
N SER A 87 6.99 -13.27 0.47
CA SER A 87 5.51 -13.27 0.51
C SER A 87 4.96 -12.25 1.52
N GLU A 88 5.53 -12.23 2.73
CA GLU A 88 5.19 -11.28 3.79
C GLU A 88 5.51 -9.84 3.41
N LEU A 89 6.65 -9.59 2.75
CA LEU A 89 7.03 -8.25 2.31
C LEU A 89 6.15 -7.72 1.18
N LEU A 90 5.65 -8.59 0.30
CA LEU A 90 4.94 -8.19 -0.91
C LEU A 90 3.44 -8.02 -0.67
N PHE A 91 2.71 -9.09 -0.36
CA PHE A 91 1.23 -9.07 -0.36
C PHE A 91 0.61 -9.56 0.96
N ASP A 92 1.17 -10.58 1.61
CA ASP A 92 0.57 -11.20 2.80
C ASP A 92 0.59 -10.24 4.00
N GLY A 93 1.66 -9.45 4.10
CA GLY A 93 1.87 -8.51 5.19
C GLY A 93 2.25 -9.19 6.50
N TYR A 94 3.36 -8.73 7.09
CA TYR A 94 3.74 -9.16 8.42
C TYR A 94 3.17 -8.22 9.49
N PRO A 95 2.79 -8.75 10.67
CA PRO A 95 2.43 -7.90 11.81
C PRO A 95 3.63 -7.05 12.25
N GLU A 96 3.44 -5.74 12.34
CA GLU A 96 4.48 -4.81 12.80
C GLU A 96 4.01 -4.13 14.11
N PRO A 97 4.52 -4.59 15.27
CA PRO A 97 4.12 -4.05 16.57
C PRO A 97 4.36 -2.54 16.72
N LEU A 98 5.32 -1.99 15.98
CA LEU A 98 5.57 -0.56 15.96
C LEU A 98 4.35 0.23 15.47
N ILE A 99 3.56 -0.30 14.53
CA ILE A 99 2.38 0.39 13.99
C ILE A 99 1.40 0.72 15.11
N LYS A 100 1.09 -0.26 15.97
CA LYS A 100 0.19 -0.05 17.11
C LYS A 100 0.74 0.98 18.10
N GLY A 101 2.04 0.92 18.39
CA GLY A 101 2.68 1.92 19.26
C GLY A 101 2.62 3.33 18.68
N LEU A 102 2.70 3.47 17.36
CA LEU A 102 2.57 4.77 16.68
C LEU A 102 1.11 5.25 16.67
N GLU A 103 0.14 4.36 16.47
CA GLU A 103 -1.29 4.68 16.59
C GLU A 103 -1.62 5.22 17.98
N ASP A 104 -1.07 4.62 19.04
CA ASP A 104 -1.24 5.11 20.41
C ASP A 104 -0.70 6.54 20.55
N VAL A 105 0.52 6.80 20.04
CA VAL A 105 1.14 8.16 20.06
C VAL A 105 0.31 9.18 19.29
N MET A 106 -0.26 8.79 18.14
CA MET A 106 -1.07 9.67 17.29
C MET A 106 -2.45 9.94 17.91
N SER A 107 -3.03 8.93 18.56
CA SER A 107 -4.31 9.05 19.26
C SER A 107 -4.23 10.08 20.40
N PHE A 108 -3.08 10.22 21.07
CA PHE A 108 -2.87 11.25 22.09
C PHE A 108 -2.99 12.68 21.57
N ILE A 109 -2.80 12.91 20.27
CA ILE A 109 -2.98 14.21 19.62
C ILE A 109 -4.26 14.31 18.80
N GLY A 110 -5.15 13.31 18.91
CA GLY A 110 -6.43 13.26 18.20
C GLY A 110 -6.31 12.92 16.72
N GLU A 111 -5.19 12.33 16.29
CA GLU A 111 -5.01 11.84 14.91
C GLU A 111 -5.21 10.33 14.85
N ASP A 112 -5.94 9.85 13.84
CA ASP A 112 -6.10 8.43 13.51
C ASP A 112 -5.35 8.11 12.21
N MET A 113 -4.52 7.07 12.25
CA MET A 113 -3.76 6.61 11.08
C MET A 113 -4.55 5.62 10.21
N GLY A 114 -5.58 4.97 10.77
CA GLY A 114 -6.38 3.96 10.08
C GLY A 114 -5.56 2.79 9.52
N LEU A 115 -4.49 2.38 10.21
CA LEU A 115 -3.68 1.24 9.80
C LEU A 115 -4.25 -0.05 10.39
N ASP A 116 -3.92 -1.19 9.77
CA ASP A 116 -4.38 -2.52 10.17
C ASP A 116 -3.34 -3.28 11.01
N GLY A 117 -2.28 -2.59 11.45
CA GLY A 117 -1.18 -3.16 12.22
C GLY A 117 -0.22 -4.05 11.41
N ARG A 118 -0.34 -4.07 10.08
CA ARG A 118 0.52 -4.87 9.20
C ARG A 118 1.31 -4.00 8.23
N PHE A 119 2.46 -4.51 7.81
CA PHE A 119 3.23 -3.93 6.74
C PHE A 119 3.43 -4.93 5.60
N SER A 120 3.15 -4.47 4.39
CA SER A 120 3.76 -4.95 3.15
C SER A 120 3.76 -3.83 2.12
N TRP A 121 4.44 -4.06 1.01
CA TRP A 121 4.49 -3.10 -0.09
C TRP A 121 3.19 -2.99 -0.87
N PHE A 122 2.43 -4.08 -1.00
CA PHE A 122 1.30 -4.16 -1.94
C PHE A 122 0.00 -4.69 -1.32
N HIS A 123 -0.09 -4.85 0.01
CA HIS A 123 -1.30 -5.34 0.69
C HIS A 123 -2.56 -4.54 0.31
N THR A 124 -2.44 -3.22 0.17
CA THR A 124 -3.58 -2.37 -0.17
C THR A 124 -3.90 -2.31 -1.66
N LEU A 125 -3.06 -2.88 -2.54
CA LEU A 125 -3.27 -2.86 -3.98
C LEU A 125 -4.12 -4.03 -4.47
N ASN A 126 -4.06 -5.18 -3.80
CA ASN A 126 -4.73 -6.39 -4.27
C ASN A 126 -6.26 -6.30 -4.10
N GLY A 127 -6.99 -6.21 -5.22
CA GLY A 127 -8.45 -6.18 -5.24
C GLY A 127 -9.09 -4.85 -4.83
N THR A 128 -8.29 -3.83 -4.48
CA THR A 128 -8.79 -2.54 -3.99
C THR A 128 -9.28 -1.65 -5.11
N LYS A 129 -10.50 -1.12 -4.95
CA LYS A 129 -11.15 -0.22 -5.93
C LYS A 129 -10.59 1.20 -5.96
N LYS A 130 -9.99 1.65 -4.84
CA LYS A 130 -9.52 3.03 -4.65
C LYS A 130 -8.04 3.23 -5.01
N ALA A 131 -7.27 2.15 -5.15
CA ALA A 131 -5.82 2.23 -5.33
C ALA A 131 -5.41 2.97 -6.62
N TYR A 132 -6.19 2.80 -7.69
CA TYR A 132 -5.85 3.34 -9.01
C TYR A 132 -6.67 4.58 -9.43
N GLY A 133 -7.57 5.06 -8.57
CA GLY A 133 -8.36 6.25 -8.83
C GLY A 133 -9.52 6.08 -9.82
N TYR A 134 -10.04 7.21 -10.29
CA TYR A 134 -11.13 7.30 -11.27
C TYR A 134 -10.56 7.70 -12.62
N PHE A 135 -10.92 6.95 -13.66
CA PHE A 135 -10.54 7.24 -15.04
C PHE A 135 -11.73 7.82 -15.79
N ASN A 136 -11.47 8.79 -16.65
CA ASN A 136 -12.40 9.25 -17.67
C ASN A 136 -11.66 9.23 -19.00
N MET A 137 -12.18 8.44 -19.93
CA MET A 137 -11.51 8.07 -21.17
C MET A 137 -12.43 8.44 -22.34
N ASP A 138 -11.89 8.97 -23.43
CA ASP A 138 -12.70 9.28 -24.61
C ASP A 138 -12.97 7.98 -25.36
N THR A 139 -14.22 7.79 -25.81
CA THR A 139 -14.61 6.58 -26.54
C THR A 139 -14.22 6.65 -28.01
N GLY A 140 -13.81 7.81 -28.51
CA GLY A 140 -13.52 8.08 -29.91
C GLY A 140 -14.75 8.02 -30.82
N SER A 141 -15.97 8.00 -30.25
CA SER A 141 -17.21 7.89 -31.03
C SER A 141 -17.49 9.15 -31.86
N ASP A 142 -17.04 10.31 -31.39
CA ASP A 142 -17.15 11.59 -32.12
C ASP A 142 -15.90 11.87 -32.97
N ASP A 143 -14.71 11.59 -32.44
CA ASP A 143 -13.44 11.70 -33.17
C ASP A 143 -12.50 10.56 -32.78
N SER A 144 -12.21 9.68 -33.74
CA SER A 144 -11.28 8.54 -33.55
C SER A 144 -9.86 8.96 -33.15
N SER A 145 -9.45 10.21 -33.42
CA SER A 145 -8.15 10.74 -33.00
C SER A 145 -8.03 10.93 -31.48
N GLN A 146 -9.17 11.03 -30.79
CA GLN A 146 -9.25 11.26 -29.34
C GLN A 146 -9.34 9.95 -28.53
N TYR A 147 -9.49 8.79 -29.19
CA TYR A 147 -9.61 7.50 -28.49
C TYR A 147 -8.41 7.24 -27.56
N GLY A 148 -8.68 7.15 -26.26
CA GLY A 148 -7.61 7.07 -25.25
C GLY A 148 -7.96 7.74 -23.93
#